data_AF-A0A0M4C207-F1
#
_entry.id   AF-A0A0M4C207-F1
#
_cell.length_a   1.000
_cell.length_b   1.000
_cell.length_c   1.000
_cell.angle_alpha   90.00
_cell.angle_beta   90.00
_cell.angle_gamma   90.00
#
_symmetry.space_group_name_H-M   'P 1'
#
loop_
_entity.id
_entity.type
_entity.pdbx_description
1 polymer ?
#
loop_
_entity_poly.entity_id
_entity_poly.type
_entity_poly.pdbx_seq_one_letter_code
_entity_poly.pdbx_strand_id
1 'polypeptide(L)' 'MRNTVKKLRATTDKAEAVAMYPGVQKMLDKLAKTNIIHKNKAANLKSKLAAYISKLA' A
#
# COMPACT_ATOMS: atom_id res chain seq x y z
N MET A 1 2.80 9.67 -0.99
CA MET A 1 3.01 8.28 -1.44
C MET A 1 4.11 7.55 -0.67
N ARG A 2 5.39 7.95 -0.80
CA ARG A 2 6.52 7.19 -0.24
C ARG A 2 6.46 7.03 1.29
N ASN A 3 6.10 8.08 2.02
CA ASN A 3 6.04 8.05 3.49
C ASN A 3 4.95 7.12 4.02
N THR A 4 3.76 7.13 3.41
CA THR A 4 2.63 6.27 3.81
C THR A 4 2.93 4.80 3.56
N VAL A 5 3.54 4.48 2.41
CA VAL A 5 4.00 3.12 2.10
C VAL A 5 5.11 2.67 3.04
N LYS A 6 6.03 3.58 3.43
CA LYS A 6 7.09 3.29 4.39
C LYS A 6 6.53 3.01 5.79
N LYS A 7 5.54 3.79 6.24
CA LYS A 7 4.85 3.57 7.53
C LYS A 7 4.17 2.20 7.57
N LEU A 8 3.43 1.83 6.52
CA LEU A 8 2.74 0.53 6.48
C LEU A 8 3.71 -0.67 6.52
N ARG A 9 4.92 -0.51 5.97
CA ARG A 9 5.99 -1.52 6.04
C ARG A 9 6.77 -1.53 7.36
N ALA A 10 6.61 -0.51 8.19
CA ALA A 10 7.25 -0.42 9.50
C ALA A 10 6.32 -0.96 10.61
N THR A 11 5.01 -0.99 10.37
CA THR A 11 4.02 -1.63 11.25
C THR A 11 4.23 -3.13 11.29
N THR A 12 4.37 -3.67 12.51
CA THR A 12 4.49 -5.10 12.80
C THR A 12 3.17 -5.73 13.22
N ASP A 13 2.18 -4.91 13.62
CA ASP A 13 0.84 -5.38 13.95
C ASP A 13 0.00 -5.53 12.68
N LYS A 14 -0.50 -6.75 12.47
CA LYS A 14 -1.35 -7.12 11.35
C LYS A 14 -2.70 -6.40 11.37
N ALA A 15 -3.30 -6.21 12.54
CA ALA A 15 -4.60 -5.56 12.67
C ALA A 15 -4.53 -4.09 12.23
N GLU A 16 -3.50 -3.38 12.71
CA GLU A 16 -3.23 -2.01 12.29
C GLU A 16 -2.90 -1.92 10.80
N ALA A 17 -2.09 -2.84 10.27
CA ALA A 17 -1.72 -2.84 8.86
C ALA A 17 -2.94 -3.05 7.94
N VAL A 18 -3.88 -3.93 8.33
CA VAL A 18 -5.15 -4.15 7.62
C VAL A 18 -6.02 -2.89 7.65
N ALA A 19 -6.11 -2.21 8.79
CA ALA A 19 -6.90 -0.98 8.91
C ALA A 19 -6.33 0.18 8.06
N MET A 20 -5.00 0.28 7.95
CA MET A 20 -4.34 1.31 7.14
C MET A 20 -4.37 1.03 5.63
N TYR A 21 -4.49 -0.24 5.23
CA TYR A 21 -4.36 -0.67 3.84
C TYR A 21 -5.33 0.01 2.86
N PRO A 22 -6.65 0.14 3.14
CA PRO A 22 -7.59 0.82 2.25
C PRO A 22 -7.23 2.28 1.96
N GLY A 23 -6.65 2.99 2.94
CA GLY A 23 -6.20 4.38 2.77
C GLY A 23 -5.00 4.47 1.81
N VAL A 24 -4.04 3.56 1.95
CA VAL A 24 -2.88 3.49 1.05
C VAL A 24 -3.32 3.09 -0.37
N GLN A 25 -4.28 2.18 -0.48
CA GLN A 25 -4.83 1.72 -1.75
C GLN A 25 -5.49 2.87 -2.52
N LYS A 26 -6.37 3.65 -1.87
CA LYS A 26 -7.01 4.84 -2.45
C LYS A 26 -5.97 5.88 -2.93
N MET A 27 -4.92 6.11 -2.14
CA MET A 27 -3.85 7.04 -2.54
C MET A 27 -3.11 6.55 -3.79
N LEU A 28 -2.75 5.27 -3.87
CA LEU A 28 -2.06 4.70 -5.04
C LEU A 28 -2.93 4.79 -6.29
N ASP A 29 -4.23 4.50 -6.18
CA ASP A 29 -5.16 4.56 -7.30
C ASP A 29 -5.39 5.99 -7.78
N LYS A 30 -5.44 6.98 -6.87
CA LYS A 30 -5.50 8.40 -7.23
C LYS A 30 -4.28 8.84 -8.04
N LEU A 31 -3.08 8.44 -7.61
CA LEU A 31 -1.82 8.80 -8.28
C LEU A 31 -1.65 8.10 -9.64
N ALA A 32 -2.21 6.90 -9.78
CA ALA A 32 -2.27 6.21 -11.07
C ALA A 32 -3.23 6.91 -12.03
N LYS A 33 -4.39 7.36 -11.54
CA LYS A 33 -5.37 8.12 -12.33
C LYS A 33 -4.81 9.46 -12.81
N THR A 34 -4.01 10.13 -12.00
CA THR A 34 -3.36 11.41 -12.38
C THR A 34 -2.04 11.21 -13.16
N ASN A 35 -1.75 10.00 -13.63
CA ASN A 35 -0.54 9.64 -14.38
C ASN A 35 0.81 9.95 -13.68
N ILE A 36 0.82 10.16 -12.35
CA ILE A 36 2.05 10.37 -11.58
C ILE A 36 2.83 9.05 -11.44
N ILE A 37 2.11 7.93 -11.35
CA ILE A 37 2.68 6.58 -11.38
C ILE A 37 1.94 5.73 -12.42
N HIS A 38 2.67 4.87 -13.12
CA HIS A 38 2.04 3.96 -14.08
C HIS A 38 1.07 2.98 -13.38
N LYS A 39 -0.05 2.63 -14.03
CA LYS A 39 -1.06 1.69 -13.52
C LYS A 39 -0.47 0.37 -13.03
N ASN A 40 0.49 -0.18 -13.78
CA ASN A 40 1.18 -1.43 -13.39
C ASN A 40 2.04 -1.25 -12.13
N LYS A 41 2.59 -0.06 -11.89
CA LYS A 41 3.39 0.22 -10.69
C LYS A 41 2.50 0.35 -9.46
N ALA A 42 1.34 1.00 -9.60
CA ALA A 42 0.33 1.02 -8.54
C ALA A 42 -0.17 -0.41 -8.21
N ALA A 43 -0.47 -1.22 -9.23
CA ALA A 43 -0.87 -2.61 -9.05
C ALA A 43 0.22 -3.47 -8.38
N ASN A 44 1.48 -3.35 -8.82
CA ASN A 44 2.61 -4.06 -8.21
C ASN A 44 2.80 -3.70 -6.74
N LEU A 45 2.66 -2.42 -6.39
CA LEU A 45 2.75 -1.96 -5.00
C LEU A 45 1.60 -2.49 -4.15
N LYS A 46 0.36 -2.47 -4.67
CA LYS A 46 -0.80 -3.05 -3.95
C LYS A 46 -0.60 -4.52 -3.64
N SER A 47 -0.15 -5.31 -4.63
CA SER A 47 0.12 -6.74 -4.47
C SER A 47 1.24 -7.01 -3.45
N LYS A 48 2.37 -6.29 -3.52
CA LYS A 48 3.48 -6.44 -2.57
C LYS A 48 3.09 -6.08 -1.13
N LEU A 49 2.25 -5.05 -0.95
CA LEU A 49 1.79 -4.66 0.37
C LEU A 49 0.78 -5.65 0.94
N ALA A 50 -0.13 -6.17 0.12
CA ALA A 50 -1.04 -7.24 0.54
C ALA A 50 -0.25 -8.49 0.98
N ALA A 51 0.73 -8.93 0.17
CA ALA A 51 1.58 -10.06 0.51
C ALA A 51 2.41 -9.84 1.79
N TYR A 52 2.81 -8.60 2.08
CA TYR A 52 3.48 -8.26 3.33
C TYR A 52 2.52 -8.40 4.52
N ILE A 53 1.31 -7.84 4.43
CA ILE A 53 0.28 -7.95 5.49
C ILE A 53 -0.09 -9.42 5.76
N SER A 54 -0.21 -10.23 4.71
CA SER A 54 -0.49 -11.66 4.85
C SER A 54 0.63 -12.43 5.55
N LYS A 55 1.88 -11.95 5.48
CA LYS A 55 3.04 -12.53 6.17
C LYS A 55 3.22 -12.05 7.61
N LEU A 56 2.60 -10.93 7.98
CA LEU A 56 2.54 -10.53 9.39
C LEU A 56 1.70 -11.56 10.14
N ALA A 57 2.20 -12.01 11.30
CA ALA A 57 1.53 -12.99 12.14
C ALA A 57 0.23 -12.41 12.69
#